data_AF-M5R8S6-F1
#
_entry.id   AF-M5R8S6-F1
#
_cell.length_a   1.000
_cell.length_b   1.000
_cell.length_c   1.000
_cell.angle_alpha   90.00
_cell.angle_beta   90.00
_cell.angle_gamma   90.00
#
_symmetry.space_group_name_H-M   'P 1'
#
loop_
_entity.id
_entity.type
_entity.pdbx_description
1 polymer ?
#
loop_
_entity_poly.entity_id
_entity_poly.type
_entity_poly.pdbx_seq_one_letter_code
_entity_poly.pdbx_strand_id
1 'polypeptide(L)'
;MRSHSVCDHRWLFHARTSVAIWKGRCSTSSPQLNKKQIHAVFLLGMHKRQSPISMSFSRSIVRFKWLCFVVVSVSGLWALAEEPEAEPNVVHIEKMRAFVDFLQTELKTATDLLERQSGSDAEVDRARAHLAIASHNLALAENNQAKVVRQIRLLVEIRSRQSERHERMAELGFGSELKRIIAMRRLASSRYLLARTQAKPADALDQLERAVQLYNDELTYLTKLQQQGAVSAMELNRARHRTTVAEHHLAHSKADSQSGLPKLRKSVVLCQQEYDQIQRLWQAGYADVIDEYDAHRHLLHAKLLLADIEKEPTAMQKQFDELIRLHKQTLPKLGSYRKGKIARLIIERELARDHARKAQFLRDGYLNVDLCIATMDF
;
A
#
# COMPACT_ATOMS: atom_id res chain seq x y z
N MET A 1 8.38 -46.00 -35.14
CA MET A 1 7.36 -44.97 -34.89
C MET A 1 6.59 -45.32 -33.63
N ARG A 2 6.95 -44.71 -32.50
CA ARG A 2 6.19 -44.76 -31.24
C ARG A 2 6.20 -43.35 -30.68
N SER A 3 5.02 -42.75 -30.55
CA SER A 3 4.80 -41.46 -29.93
C SER A 3 5.03 -41.57 -28.42
N HIS A 4 5.81 -40.64 -27.86
CA HIS A 4 5.85 -40.39 -26.42
C HIS A 4 5.18 -39.05 -26.20
N SER A 5 4.01 -39.07 -25.56
CA SER A 5 3.37 -37.88 -24.99
C SER A 5 4.15 -37.49 -23.74
N VAL A 6 4.83 -36.36 -23.79
CA VAL A 6 5.40 -35.72 -22.59
C VAL A 6 4.27 -34.93 -21.92
N CYS A 7 3.99 -35.28 -20.66
CA CYS A 7 3.08 -34.55 -19.80
C CYS A 7 3.69 -33.19 -19.44
N ASP A 8 3.07 -32.10 -19.92
CA ASP A 8 3.37 -30.74 -19.49
C ASP A 8 2.85 -30.51 -18.06
N HIS A 9 3.76 -30.42 -17.10
CA HIS A 9 3.47 -29.92 -15.75
C HIS A 9 3.37 -28.39 -15.79
N ARG A 10 2.14 -27.87 -15.89
CA ARG A 10 1.83 -26.46 -15.65
C ARG A 10 1.93 -26.16 -14.15
N TRP A 11 2.86 -25.28 -13.79
CA TRP A 11 2.94 -24.67 -12.47
C TRP A 11 1.86 -23.59 -12.32
N LEU A 12 0.79 -23.91 -11.59
CA LEU A 12 -0.18 -22.96 -11.05
C LEU A 12 0.29 -22.52 -9.67
N PHE A 13 0.75 -21.28 -9.52
CA PHE A 13 0.90 -20.63 -8.22
C PHE A 13 -0.29 -19.69 -7.98
N HIS A 14 -1.03 -19.98 -6.90
CA HIS A 14 -2.23 -19.34 -6.33
C HIS A 14 -2.54 -17.91 -6.82
N ALA A 15 -3.65 -17.65 -7.54
CA ALA A 15 -5.05 -17.66 -7.08
C ALA A 15 -5.31 -16.76 -5.85
N ARG A 16 -5.52 -15.46 -6.09
CA ARG A 16 -6.53 -14.71 -5.34
C ARG A 16 -7.87 -15.40 -5.62
N THR A 17 -8.65 -15.60 -4.57
CA THR A 17 -9.94 -16.30 -4.55
C THR A 17 -10.88 -15.87 -5.68
N SER A 18 -10.87 -16.62 -6.78
CA SER A 18 -11.98 -16.66 -7.73
C SER A 18 -12.98 -17.67 -7.19
N VAL A 19 -14.06 -17.20 -6.58
CA VAL A 19 -15.24 -18.04 -6.35
C VAL A 19 -15.84 -18.32 -7.73
N ALA A 20 -15.60 -19.51 -8.26
CA ALA A 20 -16.36 -20.04 -9.38
C ALA A 20 -17.78 -20.32 -8.88
N ILE A 21 -18.73 -19.43 -9.18
CA ILE A 21 -20.15 -19.72 -8.98
C ILE A 21 -20.56 -20.72 -10.06
N TRP A 22 -20.54 -22.01 -9.71
CA TRP A 22 -21.18 -23.05 -10.50
C TRP A 22 -22.69 -22.91 -10.36
N LYS A 23 -23.36 -22.32 -11.37
CA LYS A 23 -24.82 -22.33 -11.48
C LYS A 23 -25.28 -23.73 -11.87
N GLY A 24 -25.41 -24.61 -10.88
CA GLY A 24 -26.30 -25.77 -11.00
C GLY A 24 -27.74 -25.29 -11.13
N ARG A 25 -28.36 -25.49 -12.29
CA ARG A 25 -29.82 -25.40 -12.43
C ARG A 25 -30.42 -26.53 -11.61
N CYS A 26 -31.04 -26.20 -10.50
CA CYS A 26 -32.11 -27.02 -9.92
C CYS A 26 -33.33 -26.11 -9.79
N SER A 27 -34.27 -26.35 -10.68
CA SER A 27 -35.65 -25.91 -10.56
C SER A 27 -36.22 -26.42 -9.24
N THR A 28 -36.78 -25.55 -8.42
CA THR A 28 -38.06 -25.74 -7.73
C THR A 28 -38.43 -24.49 -6.94
N SER A 29 -39.58 -23.93 -7.31
CA SER A 29 -40.57 -23.26 -6.47
C SER A 29 -40.16 -22.71 -5.09
N SER A 30 -40.29 -21.38 -4.95
CA SER A 30 -40.70 -20.67 -3.72
C SER A 30 -41.84 -21.40 -2.97
N PRO A 31 -42.00 -21.25 -1.63
CA PRO A 31 -42.16 -19.93 -1.01
C PRO A 31 -41.52 -19.68 0.38
N GLN A 32 -41.36 -18.37 0.65
CA GLN A 32 -41.39 -17.63 1.93
C GLN A 32 -40.91 -18.31 3.22
N LEU A 33 -39.92 -17.70 3.90
CA LEU A 33 -39.85 -17.72 5.36
C LEU A 33 -39.12 -16.48 5.92
N ASN A 34 -39.52 -16.14 7.14
CA ASN A 34 -39.53 -14.84 7.81
C ASN A 34 -38.18 -14.30 8.29
N LYS A 35 -38.09 -12.96 8.37
CA LYS A 35 -37.06 -12.21 9.12
C LYS A 35 -37.17 -12.52 10.63
N LYS A 36 -36.36 -13.45 11.14
CA LYS A 36 -35.83 -13.55 12.52
C LYS A 36 -35.35 -14.98 12.73
N GLN A 37 -34.02 -15.17 12.73
CA GLN A 37 -33.23 -16.29 13.30
C GLN A 37 -32.04 -16.58 12.38
N ILE A 38 -30.95 -15.84 12.56
CA ILE A 38 -29.61 -16.32 12.20
C ILE A 38 -28.85 -16.37 13.52
N HIS A 39 -28.85 -17.55 14.14
CA HIS A 39 -27.90 -17.91 15.17
C HIS A 39 -27.23 -19.22 14.77
N ALA A 40 -25.90 -19.16 14.74
CA ALA A 40 -24.95 -20.21 15.04
C ALA A 40 -25.19 -21.61 14.45
N VAL A 41 -24.50 -21.91 13.34
CA VAL A 41 -24.02 -23.27 13.05
C VAL A 41 -22.58 -23.19 12.57
N PHE A 42 -21.65 -23.34 13.50
CA PHE A 42 -20.30 -23.83 13.23
C PHE A 42 -19.80 -24.44 14.53
N LEU A 43 -19.73 -25.77 14.60
CA LEU A 43 -18.59 -26.50 15.14
C LEU A 43 -18.81 -28.02 15.11
N LEU A 44 -17.72 -28.69 14.70
CA LEU A 44 -17.29 -30.06 15.00
C LEU A 44 -17.75 -31.20 14.08
N GLY A 45 -16.78 -31.63 13.28
CA GLY A 45 -16.74 -32.93 12.62
C GLY A 45 -15.29 -33.39 12.47
N MET A 46 -14.61 -33.72 13.57
CA MET A 46 -13.45 -34.63 13.54
C MET A 46 -13.66 -35.74 14.55
N HIS A 47 -14.02 -36.90 14.03
CA HIS A 47 -14.11 -38.17 14.73
C HIS A 47 -12.71 -38.66 15.12
N LYS A 48 -12.48 -38.89 16.42
CA LYS A 48 -11.57 -39.94 16.91
C LYS A 48 -12.23 -40.67 18.09
N ARG A 49 -12.33 -41.98 17.88
CA ARG A 49 -12.57 -43.16 18.76
C ARG A 49 -12.63 -42.91 20.28
N GLN A 50 -13.73 -43.30 20.96
CA GLN A 50 -13.90 -44.52 21.81
C GLN A 50 -12.84 -44.59 22.94
N SER A 51 -13.12 -44.57 24.25
CA SER A 51 -14.17 -45.24 25.05
C SER A 51 -14.30 -44.60 26.46
N PRO A 52 -15.31 -44.95 27.29
CA PRO A 52 -15.69 -44.24 28.51
C PRO A 52 -15.23 -44.92 29.81
N ILE A 53 -14.92 -44.15 30.85
CA ILE A 53 -15.00 -44.61 32.26
C ILE A 53 -15.65 -43.50 33.11
N SER A 54 -16.51 -43.96 33.99
CA SER A 54 -17.54 -43.31 34.78
C SER A 54 -17.08 -42.66 36.09
N MET A 55 -17.95 -41.75 36.57
CA MET A 55 -18.36 -41.52 37.97
C MET A 55 -17.42 -40.81 38.97
N SER A 56 -17.83 -39.62 39.41
CA SER A 56 -18.48 -39.38 40.73
C SER A 56 -18.24 -37.97 41.32
N PHE A 57 -19.34 -37.29 41.64
CA PHE A 57 -19.62 -36.43 42.80
C PHE A 57 -18.46 -35.77 43.58
N SER A 58 -18.51 -34.45 43.83
CA SER A 58 -19.23 -33.86 44.97
C SER A 58 -19.10 -32.31 45.02
N ARG A 59 -20.09 -31.68 45.65
CA ARG A 59 -20.27 -30.25 45.92
C ARG A 59 -19.29 -29.76 46.99
N SER A 60 -18.88 -28.49 46.95
CA SER A 60 -18.81 -27.64 48.16
C SER A 60 -18.70 -26.15 47.84
N ILE A 61 -19.69 -25.43 48.36
CA ILE A 61 -19.82 -23.98 48.50
C ILE A 61 -19.05 -23.58 49.76
N VAL A 62 -18.12 -22.62 49.70
CA VAL A 62 -17.84 -21.70 50.83
C VAL A 62 -17.48 -20.31 50.30
N ARG A 63 -18.31 -19.35 50.69
CA ARG A 63 -18.13 -17.90 50.60
C ARG A 63 -16.93 -17.45 51.43
N PHE A 64 -16.09 -16.56 50.93
CA PHE A 64 -15.40 -15.57 51.76
C PHE A 64 -15.24 -14.25 50.99
N LYS A 65 -16.12 -13.31 51.33
CA LYS A 65 -16.03 -11.86 51.08
C LYS A 65 -15.79 -11.26 52.46
N TRP A 66 -14.81 -10.37 52.62
CA TRP A 66 -14.74 -9.19 53.52
C TRP A 66 -13.35 -8.56 53.25
N LEU A 67 -13.29 -7.39 52.58
CA LEU A 67 -13.10 -6.04 53.16
C LEU A 67 -11.64 -5.81 53.61
N CYS A 68 -10.92 -4.71 53.34
CA CYS A 68 -11.31 -3.31 53.16
C CYS A 68 -10.11 -2.44 52.67
N PHE A 69 -10.44 -1.36 51.94
CA PHE A 69 -9.85 0.00 51.99
C PHE A 69 -8.41 0.26 51.49
N VAL A 70 -8.31 0.92 50.33
CA VAL A 70 -8.02 2.38 50.27
C VAL A 70 -8.84 2.97 49.11
N VAL A 71 -9.82 3.81 49.46
CA VAL A 71 -10.44 4.80 48.58
C VAL A 71 -9.80 6.13 48.98
N VAL A 72 -9.13 6.79 48.05
CA VAL A 72 -9.05 8.26 48.05
C VAL A 72 -9.64 8.70 46.71
N SER A 73 -10.85 9.21 46.80
CA SER A 73 -11.60 9.88 45.75
C SER A 73 -10.93 11.20 45.41
N VAL A 74 -10.74 11.49 44.12
CA VAL A 74 -10.96 12.84 43.57
C VAL A 74 -11.57 12.69 42.17
N SER A 75 -12.89 12.56 42.14
CA SER A 75 -13.70 13.07 41.04
C SER A 75 -13.75 14.59 41.23
N GLY A 76 -12.92 15.33 40.49
CA GLY A 76 -12.87 16.78 40.58
C GLY A 76 -11.97 17.34 39.49
N LEU A 77 -12.59 18.11 38.59
CA LEU A 77 -11.90 18.96 37.60
C LEU A 77 -11.06 18.22 36.55
N TRP A 78 -11.73 17.53 35.64
CA TRP A 78 -11.35 17.70 34.22
C TRP A 78 -12.26 18.79 33.65
N ALA A 79 -11.98 20.02 34.07
CA ALA A 79 -12.04 21.08 33.09
C ALA A 79 -11.13 20.60 31.96
N LEU A 80 -11.67 20.46 30.76
CA LEU A 80 -10.90 20.33 29.53
C LEU A 80 -10.05 21.61 29.43
N ALA A 81 -8.95 21.64 30.18
CA ALA A 81 -7.76 22.33 29.77
C ALA A 81 -7.43 21.68 28.44
N GLU A 82 -7.68 22.41 27.36
CA GLU A 82 -7.00 22.18 26.10
C GLU A 82 -5.54 21.96 26.46
N GLU A 83 -5.10 20.70 26.43
CA GLU A 83 -3.67 20.43 26.39
C GLU A 83 -3.15 21.31 25.26
N PRO A 84 -2.12 22.14 25.48
CA PRO A 84 -1.55 22.93 24.41
C PRO A 84 -1.19 21.92 23.33
N GLU A 85 -1.90 21.96 22.19
CA GLU A 85 -1.72 21.02 21.09
C GLU A 85 -0.22 20.99 20.82
N ALA A 86 0.46 19.91 21.23
CA ALA A 86 1.86 19.72 20.91
C ALA A 86 1.96 19.94 19.40
N GLU A 87 2.82 20.88 18.97
CA GLU A 87 2.85 21.33 17.58
C GLU A 87 2.68 20.12 16.67
N PRO A 88 1.64 20.08 15.81
CA PRO A 88 1.20 18.84 15.16
C PRO A 88 2.36 18.05 14.54
N ASN A 89 3.39 18.76 14.09
CA ASN A 89 4.62 18.22 13.53
C ASN A 89 5.41 17.27 14.47
N VAL A 90 5.50 17.54 15.77
CA VAL A 90 6.28 16.72 16.73
C VAL A 90 5.67 15.32 16.89
N VAL A 91 4.35 15.26 17.14
CA VAL A 91 3.61 13.99 17.29
C VAL A 91 3.65 13.15 16.01
N HIS A 92 3.69 13.79 14.83
CA HIS A 92 3.80 13.08 13.56
C HIS A 92 5.21 12.53 13.31
N ILE A 93 6.25 13.27 13.65
CA ILE A 93 7.65 12.80 13.54
C ILE A 93 7.87 11.58 14.46
N GLU A 94 7.35 11.59 15.68
CA GLU A 94 7.43 10.44 16.60
C GLU A 94 6.77 9.18 16.04
N LYS A 95 5.58 9.32 15.43
CA LYS A 95 4.90 8.20 14.76
C LYS A 95 5.71 7.67 13.57
N MET A 96 6.37 8.54 12.81
CA MET A 96 7.27 8.12 11.73
C MET A 96 8.49 7.38 12.26
N ARG A 97 9.08 7.82 13.38
CA ARG A 97 10.17 7.12 14.06
C ARG A 97 9.75 5.72 14.52
N ALA A 98 8.62 5.62 15.22
CA ALA A 98 8.09 4.32 15.66
C ALA A 98 7.84 3.36 14.48
N PHE A 99 7.37 3.87 13.34
CA PHE A 99 7.20 3.07 12.13
C PHE A 99 8.55 2.63 11.50
N VAL A 100 9.56 3.51 11.52
CA VAL A 100 10.94 3.15 11.11
C VAL A 100 11.49 2.04 12.01
N ASP A 101 11.31 2.11 13.33
CA ASP A 101 11.76 1.09 14.29
C ASP A 101 11.04 -0.26 14.07
N PHE A 102 9.74 -0.22 13.77
CA PHE A 102 8.99 -1.40 13.35
C PHE A 102 9.61 -2.04 12.09
N LEU A 103 9.91 -1.24 11.06
CA LEU A 103 10.52 -1.76 9.82
C LEU A 103 11.95 -2.28 10.01
N GLN A 104 12.70 -1.75 10.98
CA GLN A 104 13.99 -2.34 11.38
C GLN A 104 13.79 -3.75 11.97
N THR A 105 12.74 -3.94 12.76
CA THR A 105 12.38 -5.25 13.32
C THR A 105 11.95 -6.24 12.22
N GLU A 106 11.18 -5.79 11.23
CA GLU A 106 10.82 -6.59 10.05
C GLU A 106 12.06 -6.97 9.22
N LEU A 107 12.99 -6.03 9.01
CA LEU A 107 14.24 -6.32 8.30
C LEU A 107 15.09 -7.34 9.05
N LYS A 108 15.19 -7.21 10.38
CA LYS A 108 15.88 -8.20 11.22
C LYS A 108 15.24 -9.57 11.05
N THR A 109 13.92 -9.66 11.14
CA THR A 109 13.18 -10.92 10.97
C THR A 109 13.42 -11.54 9.60
N ALA A 110 13.37 -10.75 8.52
CA ALA A 110 13.66 -11.23 7.17
C ALA A 110 15.10 -11.75 7.03
N THR A 111 16.06 -11.09 7.68
CA THR A 111 17.47 -11.50 7.69
C THR A 111 17.65 -12.81 8.47
N ASP A 112 17.06 -12.92 9.66
CA ASP A 112 17.09 -14.13 10.49
C ASP A 112 16.48 -15.34 9.74
N LEU A 113 15.40 -15.13 8.97
CA LEU A 113 14.80 -16.17 8.15
C LEU A 113 15.71 -16.60 6.99
N LEU A 114 16.40 -15.65 6.36
CA LEU A 114 17.38 -15.94 5.31
C LEU A 114 18.57 -16.76 5.85
N GLU A 115 19.12 -16.37 7.00
CA GLU A 115 20.21 -17.09 7.68
C GLU A 115 19.82 -18.53 8.04
N ARG A 116 18.55 -18.75 8.38
CA ARG A 116 17.97 -20.08 8.64
C ARG A 116 17.51 -20.82 7.37
N GLN A 117 17.85 -20.32 6.19
CA GLN A 117 17.45 -20.89 4.89
C GLN A 117 15.93 -21.05 4.71
N SER A 118 15.14 -20.29 5.47
CA SER A 118 13.67 -20.31 5.48
C SER A 118 13.06 -19.04 4.86
N GLY A 119 13.90 -18.10 4.43
CA GLY A 119 13.53 -16.87 3.74
C GLY A 119 14.31 -16.68 2.45
N SER A 120 14.10 -15.55 1.79
CA SER A 120 14.72 -15.24 0.50
C SER A 120 15.36 -13.85 0.48
N ASP A 121 16.39 -13.68 -0.36
CA ASP A 121 16.97 -12.36 -0.61
C ASP A 121 15.92 -11.34 -1.11
N ALA A 122 14.86 -11.82 -1.77
CA ALA A 122 13.77 -10.98 -2.26
C ALA A 122 12.95 -10.36 -1.10
N GLU A 123 12.76 -11.11 -0.02
CA GLU A 123 12.08 -10.60 1.18
C GLU A 123 12.96 -9.61 1.93
N VAL A 124 14.26 -9.90 2.06
CA VAL A 124 15.22 -8.98 2.67
C VAL A 124 15.29 -7.67 1.89
N ASP A 125 15.42 -7.72 0.55
CA ASP A 125 15.47 -6.50 -0.26
C ASP A 125 14.16 -5.71 -0.21
N ARG A 126 13.01 -6.39 -0.10
CA ARG A 126 11.72 -5.72 0.09
C ARG A 126 11.68 -4.98 1.43
N ALA A 127 12.08 -5.64 2.52
CA ALA A 127 12.14 -5.03 3.84
C ALA A 127 13.13 -3.84 3.87
N ARG A 128 14.32 -4.00 3.28
CA ARG A 128 15.31 -2.91 3.13
C ARG A 128 14.75 -1.73 2.35
N ALA A 129 14.05 -1.99 1.24
CA ALA A 129 13.44 -0.92 0.44
C ALA A 129 12.40 -0.14 1.25
N HIS A 130 11.50 -0.84 1.96
CA HIS A 130 10.50 -0.20 2.82
C HIS A 130 11.15 0.65 3.91
N LEU A 131 12.19 0.14 4.56
CA LEU A 131 12.92 0.87 5.59
C LEU A 131 13.60 2.13 5.03
N ALA A 132 14.26 2.02 3.87
CA ALA A 132 14.89 3.16 3.21
C ALA A 132 13.88 4.26 2.84
N ILE A 133 12.70 3.87 2.32
CA ILE A 133 11.60 4.78 1.97
C ILE A 133 11.06 5.49 3.23
N ALA A 134 10.78 4.74 4.29
CA ALA A 134 10.28 5.31 5.54
C ALA A 134 11.30 6.25 6.19
N SER A 135 12.58 5.85 6.19
CA SER A 135 13.67 6.66 6.72
C SER A 135 13.92 7.92 5.89
N HIS A 136 13.74 7.86 4.57
CA HIS A 136 13.77 9.02 3.69
C HIS A 136 12.65 10.02 4.04
N ASN A 137 11.41 9.54 4.18
CA ASN A 137 10.29 10.39 4.57
C ASN A 137 10.50 11.04 5.94
N LEU A 138 11.03 10.28 6.91
CA LEU A 138 11.38 10.81 8.22
C LEU A 138 12.47 11.89 8.10
N ALA A 139 13.51 11.65 7.30
CA ALA A 139 14.56 12.63 7.07
C ALA A 139 14.05 13.92 6.42
N LEU A 140 13.08 13.84 5.51
CA LEU A 140 12.39 15.00 4.96
C LEU A 140 11.62 15.77 6.05
N ALA A 141 10.86 15.06 6.90
CA ALA A 141 10.12 15.68 8.00
C ALA A 141 11.06 16.34 9.04
N GLU A 142 12.23 15.75 9.27
CA GLU A 142 13.29 16.29 10.13
C GLU A 142 14.12 17.40 9.45
N ASN A 143 13.82 17.78 8.19
CA ASN A 143 14.60 18.71 7.38
C ASN A 143 16.10 18.35 7.28
N ASN A 144 16.43 17.06 7.31
CA ASN A 144 17.81 16.58 7.31
C ASN A 144 18.26 16.12 5.91
N GLN A 145 18.74 17.08 5.10
CA GLN A 145 19.11 16.84 3.69
C GLN A 145 20.21 15.78 3.53
N ALA A 146 21.19 15.72 4.45
CA ALA A 146 22.25 14.71 4.40
C ALA A 146 21.67 13.29 4.56
N LYS A 147 20.74 13.10 5.51
CA LYS A 147 20.02 11.83 5.65
C LYS A 147 19.14 11.54 4.43
N VAL A 148 18.44 12.54 3.87
CA VAL A 148 17.62 12.39 2.66
C VAL A 148 18.44 11.78 1.52
N VAL A 149 19.60 12.38 1.19
CA VAL A 149 20.50 11.87 0.13
C VAL A 149 21.00 10.46 0.45
N ARG A 150 21.37 10.19 1.72
CA ARG A 150 21.85 8.87 2.15
C ARG A 150 20.80 7.78 1.93
N GLN A 151 19.54 8.05 2.27
CA GLN A 151 18.45 7.07 2.12
C GLN A 151 18.09 6.83 0.66
N ILE A 152 18.15 7.86 -0.20
CA ILE A 152 17.93 7.69 -1.64
C ILE A 152 19.07 6.85 -2.27
N ARG A 153 20.33 7.09 -1.88
CA ARG A 153 21.47 6.25 -2.35
C ARG A 153 21.27 4.78 -1.98
N LEU A 154 20.89 4.51 -0.73
CA LEU A 154 20.59 3.16 -0.27
C LEU A 154 19.44 2.53 -1.07
N LEU A 155 18.38 3.31 -1.35
CA LEU A 155 17.26 2.83 -2.17
C LEU A 155 17.71 2.47 -3.59
N VAL A 156 18.54 3.30 -4.24
CA VAL A 156 19.11 3.00 -5.58
C VAL A 156 19.91 1.70 -5.57
N GLU A 157 20.75 1.48 -4.55
CA GLU A 157 21.52 0.24 -4.41
C GLU A 157 20.63 -0.99 -4.27
N ILE A 158 19.58 -0.92 -3.43
CA ILE A 158 18.60 -2.00 -3.27
C ILE A 158 17.87 -2.26 -4.59
N ARG A 159 17.43 -1.21 -5.30
CA ARG A 159 16.74 -1.34 -6.59
C ARG A 159 17.66 -1.90 -7.69
N SER A 160 18.96 -1.60 -7.66
CA SER A 160 19.94 -2.18 -8.58
C SER A 160 19.99 -3.70 -8.43
N ARG A 161 20.17 -4.17 -7.19
CA ARG A 161 20.17 -5.61 -6.87
C ARG A 161 18.87 -6.30 -7.26
N GLN A 162 17.73 -5.65 -7.04
CA GLN A 162 16.43 -6.17 -7.47
C GLN A 162 16.35 -6.29 -9.00
N SER A 163 16.80 -5.28 -9.74
CA SER A 163 16.86 -5.30 -11.22
C SER A 163 17.75 -6.43 -11.72
N GLU A 164 18.98 -6.53 -11.22
CA GLU A 164 19.95 -7.57 -11.58
C GLU A 164 19.45 -8.99 -11.28
N ARG A 165 18.68 -9.17 -10.20
CA ARG A 165 18.03 -10.46 -9.91
C ARG A 165 16.94 -10.79 -10.93
N HIS A 166 16.12 -9.81 -11.29
CA HIS A 166 15.07 -10.01 -12.28
C HIS A 166 15.62 -10.24 -13.70
N GLU A 167 16.74 -9.60 -14.05
CA GLU A 167 17.47 -9.85 -15.29
C GLU A 167 18.01 -11.29 -15.33
N ARG A 168 18.74 -11.72 -14.30
CA ARG A 168 19.24 -13.10 -14.20
C ARG A 168 18.14 -14.15 -14.24
N MET A 169 17.01 -13.91 -13.57
CA MET A 169 15.86 -14.83 -13.64
C MET A 169 15.28 -14.91 -15.06
N ALA A 170 15.24 -13.81 -15.80
CA ALA A 170 14.77 -13.79 -17.17
C ALA A 170 15.73 -14.54 -18.12
N GLU A 171 17.04 -14.35 -17.96
CA GLU A 171 18.08 -15.09 -18.72
C GLU A 171 17.98 -16.61 -18.53
N LEU A 172 17.61 -17.04 -17.32
CA LEU A 172 17.40 -18.46 -16.99
C LEU A 172 16.01 -19.00 -17.42
N GLY A 173 15.15 -18.16 -18.02
CA GLY A 173 13.82 -18.55 -18.48
C GLY A 173 12.75 -18.65 -17.37
N PHE A 174 13.07 -18.26 -16.14
CA PHE A 174 12.16 -18.32 -14.98
C PHE A 174 11.56 -16.95 -14.60
N GLY A 175 11.98 -15.88 -15.26
CA GLY A 175 11.60 -14.49 -14.95
C GLY A 175 10.34 -14.02 -15.66
N SER A 176 9.47 -13.30 -14.94
CA SER A 176 8.37 -12.55 -15.56
C SER A 176 8.89 -11.26 -16.18
N GLU A 177 8.65 -11.07 -17.47
CA GLU A 177 9.02 -9.86 -18.20
C GLU A 177 8.43 -8.59 -17.57
N LEU A 178 7.16 -8.63 -17.14
CA LEU A 178 6.54 -7.53 -16.41
C LEU A 178 7.31 -7.18 -15.13
N LYS A 179 7.72 -8.18 -14.33
CA LYS A 179 8.49 -7.94 -13.11
C LYS A 179 9.86 -7.33 -13.40
N ARG A 180 10.50 -7.74 -14.51
CA ARG A 180 11.77 -7.15 -14.97
C ARG A 180 11.59 -5.69 -15.34
N ILE A 181 10.60 -5.36 -16.16
CA ILE A 181 10.28 -3.96 -16.54
C ILE A 181 10.00 -3.11 -15.29
N ILE A 182 9.19 -3.62 -14.35
CA ILE A 182 8.87 -2.92 -13.10
C ILE A 182 10.13 -2.67 -12.25
N ALA A 183 11.03 -3.66 -12.14
CA ALA A 183 12.27 -3.51 -11.38
C ALA A 183 13.18 -2.44 -11.98
N MET A 184 13.38 -2.47 -13.32
CA MET A 184 14.15 -1.47 -14.04
C MET A 184 13.53 -0.07 -13.91
N ARG A 185 12.20 0.03 -14.03
CA ARG A 185 11.47 1.30 -13.89
C ARG A 185 11.66 1.92 -12.51
N ARG A 186 11.55 1.12 -11.46
CA ARG A 186 11.76 1.56 -10.06
C ARG A 186 13.20 2.01 -9.84
N LEU A 187 14.18 1.35 -10.45
CA LEU A 187 15.58 1.76 -10.42
C LEU A 187 15.79 3.10 -11.11
N ALA A 188 15.32 3.26 -12.36
CA ALA A 188 15.44 4.50 -13.11
C ALA A 188 14.78 5.68 -12.38
N SER A 189 13.58 5.46 -11.82
CA SER A 189 12.88 6.47 -11.01
C SER A 189 13.71 6.87 -9.79
N SER A 190 14.27 5.89 -9.06
CA SER A 190 15.10 6.16 -7.86
C SER A 190 16.39 6.92 -8.21
N ARG A 191 17.01 6.62 -9.36
CA ARG A 191 18.18 7.33 -9.87
C ARG A 191 17.84 8.77 -10.28
N TYR A 192 16.70 8.98 -10.93
CA TYR A 192 16.17 10.31 -11.21
C TYR A 192 16.01 11.15 -9.94
N LEU A 193 15.38 10.58 -8.90
CA LEU A 193 15.22 11.25 -7.60
C LEU A 193 16.59 11.61 -7.01
N LEU A 194 17.54 10.67 -7.01
CA LEU A 194 18.89 10.91 -6.50
C LEU A 194 19.59 12.06 -7.22
N ALA A 195 19.54 12.05 -8.55
CA ALA A 195 20.15 13.08 -9.38
C ALA A 195 19.53 14.46 -9.11
N ARG A 196 18.20 14.53 -8.98
CA ARG A 196 17.50 15.77 -8.61
C ARG A 196 17.89 16.27 -7.23
N THR A 197 17.90 15.41 -6.21
CA THR A 197 18.29 15.79 -4.85
C THR A 197 19.75 16.23 -4.78
N GLN A 198 20.62 15.71 -5.65
CA GLN A 198 22.02 16.12 -5.77
C GLN A 198 22.24 17.33 -6.69
N ALA A 199 21.18 17.98 -7.18
CA ALA A 199 21.25 19.09 -8.11
C ALA A 199 22.07 18.79 -9.39
N LYS A 200 21.91 17.58 -9.94
CA LYS A 200 22.53 17.14 -11.20
C LYS A 200 21.49 17.10 -12.33
N PRO A 201 21.22 18.22 -13.01
CA PRO A 201 20.11 18.33 -13.94
C PRO A 201 20.27 17.44 -15.19
N ALA A 202 21.49 17.27 -15.70
CA ALA A 202 21.76 16.41 -16.85
C ALA A 202 21.48 14.93 -16.53
N ASP A 203 22.05 14.42 -15.43
CA ASP A 203 21.79 13.06 -14.93
C ASP A 203 20.29 12.86 -14.63
N ALA A 204 19.63 13.87 -14.06
CA ALA A 204 18.20 13.80 -13.79
C ALA A 204 17.39 13.67 -15.08
N LEU A 205 17.69 14.46 -16.11
CA LEU A 205 16.98 14.38 -17.38
C LEU A 205 17.15 13.01 -18.05
N ASP A 206 18.38 12.50 -18.12
CA ASP A 206 18.69 11.17 -18.67
C ASP A 206 17.92 10.05 -17.94
N GLN A 207 17.94 10.05 -16.61
CA GLN A 207 17.23 9.03 -15.83
C GLN A 207 15.71 9.17 -15.94
N LEU A 208 15.18 10.38 -16.13
CA LEU A 208 13.75 10.62 -16.37
C LEU A 208 13.32 10.11 -17.74
N GLU A 209 14.10 10.35 -18.79
CA GLU A 209 13.87 9.79 -20.13
C GLU A 209 13.83 8.26 -20.07
N ARG A 210 14.81 7.66 -19.38
CA ARG A 210 14.85 6.21 -19.18
C ARG A 210 13.63 5.70 -18.42
N ALA A 211 13.21 6.40 -17.36
CA ALA A 211 12.03 6.03 -16.59
C ALA A 211 10.76 6.09 -17.46
N VAL A 212 10.55 7.16 -18.24
CA VAL A 212 9.40 7.31 -19.15
C VAL A 212 9.34 6.18 -20.18
N GLN A 213 10.47 5.79 -20.77
CA GLN A 213 10.52 4.64 -21.67
C GLN A 213 10.02 3.37 -20.98
N LEU A 214 10.48 3.11 -19.76
CA LEU A 214 10.09 1.91 -19.00
C LEU A 214 8.63 1.95 -18.52
N TYR A 215 8.08 3.13 -18.23
CA TYR A 215 6.63 3.31 -18.00
C TYR A 215 5.81 2.97 -19.24
N ASN A 216 6.27 3.37 -20.43
CA ASN A 216 5.62 3.04 -21.70
C ASN A 216 5.72 1.55 -22.05
N ASP A 217 6.87 0.92 -21.80
CA ASP A 217 7.06 -0.52 -21.97
C ASP A 217 6.11 -1.31 -21.05
N GLU A 218 6.02 -0.91 -19.78
CA GLU A 218 5.09 -1.51 -18.80
C GLU A 218 3.64 -1.38 -19.26
N LEU A 219 3.22 -0.18 -19.67
CA LEU A 219 1.86 0.08 -20.14
C LEU A 219 1.52 -0.75 -21.38
N THR A 220 2.46 -0.87 -22.32
CA THR A 220 2.31 -1.70 -23.52
C THR A 220 2.14 -3.17 -23.14
N TYR A 221 2.94 -3.67 -22.21
CA TYR A 221 2.84 -5.05 -21.73
C TYR A 221 1.52 -5.32 -21.01
N LEU A 222 1.11 -4.44 -20.09
CA LEU A 222 -0.16 -4.56 -19.38
C LEU A 222 -1.37 -4.47 -20.31
N THR A 223 -1.30 -3.69 -21.39
CA THR A 223 -2.35 -3.64 -22.42
C THR A 223 -2.51 -5.00 -23.11
N LYS A 224 -1.40 -5.66 -23.46
CA LYS A 224 -1.43 -7.01 -24.04
C LYS A 224 -2.02 -8.02 -23.06
N LEU A 225 -1.63 -7.98 -21.79
CA LEU A 225 -2.19 -8.86 -20.76
C LEU A 225 -3.68 -8.60 -20.50
N GLN A 226 -4.13 -7.35 -20.58
CA GLN A 226 -5.55 -7.00 -20.43
C GLN A 226 -6.38 -7.62 -21.57
N GLN A 227 -5.90 -7.57 -22.81
CA GLN A 227 -6.56 -8.21 -23.96
C GLN A 227 -6.69 -9.73 -23.80
N GLN A 228 -5.77 -10.34 -23.06
CA GLN A 228 -5.79 -11.78 -22.72
C GLN A 228 -6.61 -12.10 -21.46
N GLY A 229 -7.21 -11.09 -20.80
CA GLY A 229 -7.93 -11.26 -19.54
C GLY A 229 -7.04 -11.55 -18.33
N ALA A 230 -5.72 -11.38 -18.45
CA ALA A 230 -4.74 -11.67 -17.40
C ALA A 230 -4.50 -10.48 -16.44
N VAL A 231 -4.98 -9.28 -16.79
CA VAL A 231 -4.82 -8.04 -16.01
C VAL A 231 -6.15 -7.31 -15.93
N SER A 232 -6.46 -6.75 -14.75
CA SER A 232 -7.67 -5.96 -14.53
C SER A 232 -7.59 -4.60 -15.23
N ALA A 233 -8.74 -4.05 -15.63
CA ALA A 233 -8.81 -2.68 -16.15
C ALA A 233 -8.29 -1.64 -15.15
N MET A 234 -8.42 -1.92 -13.84
CA MET A 234 -7.89 -1.09 -12.76
C MET A 234 -6.37 -0.97 -12.82
N GLU A 235 -5.65 -2.08 -12.88
CA GLU A 235 -4.18 -2.06 -12.96
C GLU A 235 -3.70 -1.32 -14.23
N LEU A 236 -4.40 -1.50 -15.35
CA LEU A 236 -4.10 -0.77 -16.57
C LEU A 236 -4.33 0.74 -16.44
N ASN A 237 -5.39 1.18 -15.75
CA ASN A 237 -5.65 2.59 -15.51
C ASN A 237 -4.60 3.22 -14.58
N ARG A 238 -4.19 2.49 -13.55
CA ARG A 238 -3.07 2.89 -12.68
C ARG A 238 -1.78 3.03 -13.49
N ALA A 239 -1.53 2.11 -14.42
CA ALA A 239 -0.40 2.18 -15.35
C ALA A 239 -0.44 3.43 -16.24
N ARG A 240 -1.59 3.71 -16.84
CA ARG A 240 -1.79 4.93 -17.64
C ARG A 240 -1.54 6.19 -16.84
N HIS A 241 -2.03 6.25 -15.60
CA HIS A 241 -1.81 7.42 -14.74
C HIS A 241 -0.32 7.62 -14.45
N ARG A 242 0.40 6.60 -13.96
CA ARG A 242 1.84 6.72 -13.67
C ARG A 242 2.68 7.08 -14.90
N THR A 243 2.35 6.52 -16.08
CA THR A 243 2.99 6.90 -17.35
C THR A 243 2.73 8.36 -17.72
N THR A 244 1.47 8.81 -17.61
CA THR A 244 1.08 10.20 -17.93
C THR A 244 1.80 11.21 -17.02
N VAL A 245 1.93 10.88 -15.74
CA VAL A 245 2.69 11.70 -14.78
C VAL A 245 4.16 11.79 -15.19
N ALA A 246 4.80 10.66 -15.49
CA ALA A 246 6.20 10.64 -15.93
C ALA A 246 6.41 11.44 -17.23
N GLU A 247 5.52 11.29 -18.22
CA GLU A 247 5.55 12.07 -19.47
C GLU A 247 5.45 13.57 -19.20
N HIS A 248 4.54 14.00 -18.32
CA HIS A 248 4.40 15.41 -17.98
C HIS A 248 5.68 15.97 -17.34
N HIS A 249 6.26 15.27 -16.38
CA HIS A 249 7.51 15.72 -15.76
C HIS A 249 8.67 15.80 -16.76
N LEU A 250 8.73 14.89 -17.73
CA LEU A 250 9.73 14.95 -18.79
C LEU A 250 9.51 16.17 -19.69
N ALA A 251 8.26 16.39 -20.12
CA ALA A 251 7.90 17.55 -20.94
C ALA A 251 8.20 18.86 -20.21
N HIS A 252 7.87 18.96 -18.92
CA HIS A 252 8.21 20.09 -18.07
C HIS A 252 9.74 20.28 -17.95
N SER A 253 10.51 19.21 -17.75
CA SER A 253 11.98 19.28 -17.69
C SER A 253 12.61 19.73 -19.02
N LYS A 254 11.91 19.53 -20.14
CA LYS A 254 12.29 20.00 -21.49
C LYS A 254 11.69 21.35 -21.88
N ALA A 255 11.09 22.08 -20.93
CA ALA A 255 10.38 23.35 -21.14
C ALA A 255 9.14 23.29 -22.06
N ASP A 256 8.59 22.09 -22.31
CA ASP A 256 7.32 21.86 -23.03
C ASP A 256 6.19 21.48 -22.05
N SER A 257 6.02 22.27 -20.99
CA SER A 257 5.14 21.90 -19.86
C SER A 257 3.64 21.86 -20.19
N GLN A 258 3.20 22.56 -21.23
CA GLN A 258 1.78 22.72 -21.59
C GLN A 258 1.19 21.47 -22.29
N SER A 259 2.02 20.66 -22.95
CA SER A 259 1.55 19.52 -23.77
C SER A 259 1.00 18.34 -22.94
N GLY A 260 1.44 18.20 -21.68
CA GLY A 260 1.04 17.09 -20.80
C GLY A 260 -0.22 17.31 -19.96
N LEU A 261 -0.64 18.56 -19.75
CA LEU A 261 -1.73 18.90 -18.81
C LEU A 261 -3.11 18.30 -19.20
N PRO A 262 -3.54 18.31 -20.48
CA PRO A 262 -4.80 17.67 -20.88
C PRO A 262 -4.83 16.16 -20.60
N LYS A 263 -3.69 15.47 -20.80
CA LYS A 263 -3.56 14.04 -20.50
C LYS A 263 -3.67 13.79 -18.99
N LEU A 264 -3.03 14.63 -18.17
CA LEU A 264 -3.12 14.53 -16.72
C LEU A 264 -4.55 14.69 -16.21
N ARG A 265 -5.28 15.72 -16.68
CA ARG A 265 -6.71 15.91 -16.36
C ARG A 265 -7.53 14.67 -16.72
N LYS A 266 -7.32 14.11 -17.90
CA LYS A 266 -7.98 12.86 -18.32
C LYS A 266 -7.63 11.69 -17.41
N SER A 267 -6.39 11.59 -16.93
CA SER A 267 -5.99 10.52 -16.01
C SER A 267 -6.70 10.63 -14.65
N VAL A 268 -6.94 11.86 -14.14
CA VAL A 268 -7.72 12.07 -12.90
C VAL A 268 -9.17 11.59 -13.08
N VAL A 269 -9.77 11.82 -14.25
CA VAL A 269 -11.11 11.30 -14.57
C VAL A 269 -11.14 9.76 -14.54
N LEU A 270 -10.08 9.09 -15.03
CA LEU A 270 -9.97 7.63 -14.95
C LEU A 270 -9.86 7.14 -13.50
N CYS A 271 -9.08 7.83 -12.65
CA CYS A 271 -9.00 7.53 -11.22
C CYS A 271 -10.36 7.72 -10.53
N GLN A 272 -11.15 8.71 -10.93
CA GLN A 272 -12.50 8.92 -10.38
C GLN A 272 -13.42 7.76 -10.76
N GLN A 273 -13.41 7.33 -12.03
CA GLN A 273 -14.19 6.19 -12.51
C GLN A 273 -13.81 4.88 -11.79
N GLU A 274 -12.52 4.66 -11.53
CA GLU A 274 -12.02 3.54 -10.72
C GLU A 274 -12.60 3.59 -9.30
N TYR A 275 -12.49 4.74 -8.63
CA TYR A 275 -13.05 4.92 -7.29
C TYR A 275 -14.57 4.69 -7.25
N ASP A 276 -15.32 5.26 -8.19
CA ASP A 276 -16.78 5.10 -8.27
C ASP A 276 -17.17 3.63 -8.51
N GLN A 277 -16.34 2.87 -9.23
CA GLN A 277 -16.54 1.43 -9.41
C GLN A 277 -16.26 0.67 -8.11
N ILE A 278 -15.13 0.93 -7.44
CA ILE A 278 -14.78 0.27 -6.18
C ILE A 278 -15.79 0.61 -5.07
N GLN A 279 -16.26 1.86 -5.01
CA GLN A 279 -17.27 2.28 -4.05
C GLN A 279 -18.59 1.52 -4.24
N ARG A 280 -19.02 1.30 -5.49
CA ARG A 280 -20.18 0.45 -5.81
C ARG A 280 -19.98 -1.00 -5.38
N LEU A 281 -18.78 -1.56 -5.61
CA LEU A 281 -18.45 -2.91 -5.17
C LEU A 281 -18.41 -3.03 -3.64
N TRP A 282 -17.89 -2.01 -2.95
CA TRP A 282 -17.88 -1.93 -1.49
C TRP A 282 -19.30 -1.90 -0.92
N GLN A 283 -20.17 -1.03 -1.45
CA GLN A 283 -21.58 -0.95 -1.04
C GLN A 283 -22.34 -2.26 -1.28
N ALA A 284 -21.96 -3.01 -2.31
CA ALA A 284 -22.53 -4.33 -2.61
C ALA A 284 -21.87 -5.49 -1.85
N GLY A 285 -20.82 -5.25 -1.05
CA GLY A 285 -20.10 -6.26 -0.27
C GLY A 285 -19.07 -7.10 -1.05
N TYR A 286 -18.69 -6.67 -2.25
CA TYR A 286 -17.72 -7.37 -3.12
C TYR A 286 -16.29 -6.82 -3.06
N ALA A 287 -16.10 -5.62 -2.51
CA ALA A 287 -14.78 -5.06 -2.23
C ALA A 287 -14.57 -5.00 -0.71
N ASP A 288 -13.32 -4.92 -0.26
CA ASP A 288 -13.02 -4.72 1.15
C ASP A 288 -12.63 -3.26 1.49
N VAL A 289 -12.39 -3.00 2.78
CA VAL A 289 -12.05 -1.66 3.27
C VAL A 289 -10.71 -1.16 2.73
N ILE A 290 -9.79 -2.06 2.39
CA ILE A 290 -8.49 -1.73 1.82
C ILE A 290 -8.64 -1.37 0.35
N ASP A 291 -9.45 -2.11 -0.40
CA ASP A 291 -9.74 -1.80 -1.80
C ASP A 291 -10.33 -0.38 -1.94
N GLU A 292 -11.32 -0.03 -1.11
CA GLU A 292 -11.94 1.31 -1.09
C GLU A 292 -10.94 2.39 -0.69
N TYR A 293 -10.19 2.16 0.39
CA TYR A 293 -9.15 3.09 0.84
C TYR A 293 -8.08 3.34 -0.22
N ASP A 294 -7.57 2.30 -0.88
CA ASP A 294 -6.51 2.43 -1.87
C ASP A 294 -6.98 3.17 -3.14
N ALA A 295 -8.19 2.89 -3.62
CA ALA A 295 -8.77 3.60 -4.77
C ALA A 295 -9.02 5.08 -4.45
N HIS A 296 -9.56 5.38 -3.26
CA HIS A 296 -9.80 6.75 -2.84
C HIS A 296 -8.49 7.52 -2.65
N ARG A 297 -7.51 6.92 -1.96
CA ARG A 297 -6.17 7.50 -1.77
C ARG A 297 -5.51 7.81 -3.12
N HIS A 298 -5.59 6.90 -4.08
CA HIS A 298 -5.02 7.10 -5.41
C HIS A 298 -5.68 8.30 -6.13
N LEU A 299 -7.01 8.39 -6.11
CA LEU A 299 -7.75 9.52 -6.66
C LEU A 299 -7.33 10.86 -6.02
N LEU A 300 -7.21 10.90 -4.69
CA LEU A 300 -6.81 12.11 -3.97
C LEU A 300 -5.38 12.53 -4.27
N HIS A 301 -4.45 11.58 -4.40
CA HIS A 301 -3.09 11.88 -4.86
C HIS A 301 -3.06 12.40 -6.30
N ALA A 302 -3.86 11.84 -7.20
CA ALA A 302 -3.97 12.31 -8.58
C ALA A 302 -4.51 13.75 -8.64
N LYS A 303 -5.54 14.07 -7.83
CA LYS A 303 -6.08 15.43 -7.69
C LYS A 303 -5.08 16.39 -7.07
N LEU A 304 -4.34 15.96 -6.05
CA LEU A 304 -3.33 16.77 -5.39
C LEU A 304 -2.19 17.14 -6.35
N LEU A 305 -1.71 16.19 -7.15
CA LEU A 305 -0.70 16.43 -8.17
C LEU A 305 -1.21 17.38 -9.26
N LEU A 306 -2.44 17.19 -9.73
CA LEU A 306 -3.03 18.10 -10.72
C LEU A 306 -3.12 19.53 -10.17
N ALA A 307 -3.59 19.70 -8.94
CA ALA A 307 -3.67 21.01 -8.28
C ALA A 307 -2.30 21.67 -8.09
N ASP A 308 -1.26 20.89 -7.79
CA ASP A 308 0.13 21.38 -7.69
C ASP A 308 0.63 21.90 -9.06
N ILE A 309 0.40 21.12 -10.13
CA ILE A 309 0.79 21.51 -11.49
C ILE A 309 0.01 22.72 -11.98
N GLU A 310 -1.28 22.81 -11.66
CA GLU A 310 -2.14 23.95 -11.99
C GLU A 310 -1.92 25.15 -11.07
N LYS A 311 -1.05 25.02 -10.07
CA LYS A 311 -0.73 26.05 -9.07
C LYS A 311 -1.98 26.56 -8.34
N GLU A 312 -2.84 25.64 -7.93
CA GLU A 312 -4.07 25.90 -7.19
C GLU A 312 -3.91 25.58 -5.69
N PRO A 313 -3.35 26.49 -4.87
CA PRO A 313 -3.03 26.20 -3.46
C PRO A 313 -4.26 25.82 -2.63
N THR A 314 -5.41 26.44 -2.88
CA THR A 314 -6.68 26.11 -2.21
C THR A 314 -7.13 24.68 -2.53
N ALA A 315 -6.96 24.26 -3.79
CA ALA A 315 -7.30 22.90 -4.19
C ALA A 315 -6.33 21.88 -3.57
N MET A 316 -5.03 22.19 -3.51
CA MET A 316 -4.02 21.37 -2.83
C MET A 316 -4.34 21.20 -1.34
N GLN A 317 -4.62 22.30 -0.64
CA GLN A 317 -4.99 22.26 0.78
C GLN A 317 -6.21 21.37 1.01
N LYS A 318 -7.25 21.53 0.18
CA LYS A 318 -8.44 20.67 0.23
C LYS A 318 -8.11 19.19 0.04
N GLN A 319 -7.22 18.85 -0.91
CA GLN A 319 -6.83 17.44 -1.11
C GLN A 319 -6.01 16.88 0.06
N PHE A 320 -5.14 17.69 0.70
CA PHE A 320 -4.44 17.26 1.91
C PHE A 320 -5.39 16.99 3.07
N ASP A 321 -6.35 17.88 3.29
CA ASP A 321 -7.37 17.71 4.34
C ASP A 321 -8.19 16.43 4.12
N GLU A 322 -8.54 16.17 2.87
CA GLU A 322 -9.29 14.98 2.48
C GLU A 322 -8.46 13.69 2.64
N LEU A 323 -7.17 13.69 2.28
CA LEU A 323 -6.25 12.57 2.54
C LEU A 323 -6.14 12.26 4.03
N ILE A 324 -5.89 13.30 4.85
CA ILE A 324 -5.78 13.16 6.31
C ILE A 324 -7.09 12.62 6.90
N ARG A 325 -8.24 13.12 6.41
CA ARG A 325 -9.57 12.66 6.83
C ARG A 325 -9.79 11.20 6.47
N LEU A 326 -9.45 10.79 5.24
CA LEU A 326 -9.53 9.41 4.77
C LEU A 326 -8.74 8.47 5.70
N HIS A 327 -7.48 8.79 5.98
CA HIS A 327 -6.64 7.99 6.89
C HIS A 327 -7.27 7.85 8.28
N LYS A 328 -7.68 8.97 8.90
CA LYS A 328 -8.30 8.98 10.24
C LYS A 328 -9.60 8.17 10.30
N GLN A 329 -10.39 8.17 9.23
CA GLN A 329 -11.66 7.42 9.17
C GLN A 329 -11.45 5.93 8.89
N THR A 330 -10.38 5.55 8.20
CA THR A 330 -10.09 4.15 7.89
C THR A 330 -9.46 3.41 9.05
N LEU A 331 -8.59 4.06 9.84
CA LEU A 331 -7.86 3.42 10.95
C LEU A 331 -8.78 2.66 11.94
N PRO A 332 -9.91 3.20 12.44
CA PRO A 332 -10.81 2.47 13.33
C PRO A 332 -11.45 1.24 12.68
N LYS A 333 -11.69 1.27 11.36
CA LYS A 333 -12.31 0.17 10.61
C LYS A 333 -11.37 -1.05 10.46
N LEU A 334 -10.07 -0.87 10.68
CA LEU A 334 -9.07 -1.93 10.57
C LEU A 334 -8.97 -2.81 11.82
N GLY A 335 -9.49 -2.37 12.98
CA GLY A 335 -9.41 -3.11 14.25
C GLY A 335 -10.08 -4.49 14.20
N SER A 336 -11.08 -4.66 13.33
CA SER A 336 -11.80 -5.93 13.10
C SER A 336 -11.29 -6.74 11.91
N TYR A 337 -10.25 -6.28 11.20
CA TYR A 337 -9.80 -6.88 9.95
C TYR A 337 -8.66 -7.90 10.20
N ARG A 338 -8.76 -9.11 9.64
CA ARG A 338 -7.81 -10.22 9.90
C ARG A 338 -6.36 -9.92 9.46
N LYS A 339 -6.17 -9.01 8.49
CA LYS A 339 -4.86 -8.47 8.07
C LYS A 339 -4.62 -7.03 8.58
N GLY A 340 -5.42 -6.60 9.55
CA GLY A 340 -5.55 -5.20 9.96
C GLY A 340 -4.29 -4.59 10.56
N LYS A 341 -3.40 -5.39 11.17
CA LYS A 341 -2.19 -4.86 11.82
C LYS A 341 -1.21 -4.23 10.83
N ILE A 342 -0.91 -4.89 9.71
CA ILE A 342 0.00 -4.35 8.68
C ILE A 342 -0.65 -3.18 7.96
N ALA A 343 -1.91 -3.34 7.55
CA ALA A 343 -2.66 -2.26 6.92
C ALA A 343 -2.70 -1.01 7.79
N ARG A 344 -2.94 -1.17 9.10
CA ARG A 344 -2.97 -0.08 10.06
C ARG A 344 -1.64 0.68 10.10
N LEU A 345 -0.52 -0.04 10.22
CA LEU A 345 0.81 0.57 10.23
C LEU A 345 1.10 1.32 8.92
N ILE A 346 0.68 0.78 7.77
CA ILE A 346 0.79 1.46 6.48
C ILE A 346 -0.02 2.76 6.47
N ILE A 347 -1.29 2.73 6.91
CA ILE A 347 -2.13 3.93 6.95
C ILE A 347 -1.60 4.96 7.96
N GLU A 348 -1.12 4.53 9.13
CA GLU A 348 -0.50 5.41 10.12
C GLU A 348 0.74 6.12 9.57
N ARG A 349 1.56 5.41 8.76
CA ARG A 349 2.67 6.00 8.02
C ARG A 349 2.19 7.02 6.98
N GLU A 350 1.21 6.66 6.15
CA GLU A 350 0.69 7.57 5.12
C GLU A 350 0.10 8.83 5.74
N LEU A 351 -0.62 8.70 6.87
CA LEU A 351 -1.12 9.82 7.66
C LEU A 351 0.00 10.74 8.12
N ALA A 352 1.05 10.19 8.74
CA ALA A 352 2.16 11.01 9.22
C ALA A 352 2.91 11.69 8.06
N ARG A 353 3.09 10.99 6.93
CA ARG A 353 3.68 11.55 5.71
C ARG A 353 2.85 12.71 5.16
N ASP A 354 1.54 12.54 5.02
CA ASP A 354 0.68 13.56 4.42
C ASP A 354 0.50 14.77 5.35
N HIS A 355 0.58 14.58 6.69
CA HIS A 355 0.73 15.68 7.64
C HIS A 355 2.04 16.46 7.45
N ALA A 356 3.18 15.76 7.32
CA ALA A 356 4.47 16.40 7.08
C ALA A 356 4.48 17.18 5.75
N ARG A 357 3.90 16.60 4.68
CA ARG A 357 3.77 17.26 3.37
C ARG A 357 2.86 18.49 3.43
N LYS A 358 1.73 18.41 4.17
CA LYS A 358 0.85 19.57 4.38
C LYS A 358 1.59 20.67 5.14
N ALA A 359 2.31 20.34 6.20
CA ALA A 359 3.09 21.31 6.96
C ALA A 359 4.18 21.96 6.11
N GLN A 360 4.86 21.18 5.25
CA GLN A 360 5.82 21.72 4.28
C GLN A 360 5.15 22.67 3.29
N PHE A 361 4.05 22.25 2.67
CA PHE A 361 3.29 23.07 1.73
C PHE A 361 2.85 24.42 2.36
N LEU A 362 2.38 24.41 3.60
CA LEU A 362 1.99 25.63 4.32
C LEU A 362 3.17 26.56 4.61
N ARG A 363 4.40 26.04 4.73
CA ARG A 363 5.61 26.86 4.92
C ARG A 363 6.16 27.38 3.59
N ASP A 364 6.27 26.51 2.60
CA ASP A 364 7.06 26.76 1.38
C ASP A 364 6.20 27.24 0.21
N GLY A 365 4.87 27.06 0.27
CA GLY A 365 3.92 27.46 -0.77
C GLY A 365 3.88 26.55 -2.00
N TYR A 366 4.70 25.49 -2.03
CA TYR A 366 4.71 24.49 -3.11
C TYR A 366 4.92 23.08 -2.54
N LEU A 367 4.55 22.07 -3.33
CA LEU A 367 4.77 20.68 -2.98
C LEU A 367 5.91 20.13 -3.83
N ASN A 368 6.95 19.59 -3.20
CA ASN A 368 7.89 18.76 -3.94
C ASN A 368 7.22 17.39 -4.14
N VAL A 369 6.36 17.27 -5.17
CA VAL A 369 5.77 15.96 -5.52
C VAL A 369 6.88 15.11 -6.13
N ASP A 370 7.57 14.37 -5.28
CA ASP A 370 8.53 13.39 -5.74
C ASP A 370 7.78 12.27 -6.48
N LEU A 371 7.92 12.27 -7.80
CA LEU A 371 7.57 11.23 -8.77
C LEU A 371 7.79 9.81 -8.25
N CYS A 372 8.82 9.62 -7.41
CA CYS A 372 9.16 8.34 -6.80
C CYS A 372 8.19 7.86 -5.72
N ILE A 373 7.56 8.76 -4.96
CA ILE A 373 6.65 8.40 -3.86
C ILE A 373 5.24 8.16 -4.39
N ALA A 374 4.84 8.90 -5.43
CA ALA A 374 3.56 8.71 -6.12
C ALA A 374 3.47 7.38 -6.89
N THR A 375 4.61 6.74 -7.20
CA THR A 375 4.69 5.54 -8.06
C THR A 375 5.15 4.27 -7.32
N MET A 376 5.20 4.30 -5.98
CA MET A 376 5.47 3.10 -5.18
C MET A 376 4.21 2.23 -5.11
N ASP A 377 4.06 1.34 -6.10
CA ASP A 377 3.20 0.16 -5.93
C ASP A 377 3.76 -0.65 -4.75
N PHE A 378 2.97 -0.79 -3.69
CA PHE A 378 3.21 -1.78 -2.64
C PHE A 378 2.91 -3.19 -3.17
#